data_AF-A0A5Q0ULD6-F1
#
_entry.id   AF-A0A5Q0ULD6-F1
#
_cell.length_a   1.000
_cell.length_b   1.000
_cell.length_c   1.000
_cell.angle_alpha   90.00
_cell.angle_beta   90.00
_cell.angle_gamma   90.00
#
_symmetry.space_group_name_H-M   'P 1'
#
loop_
_entity.id
_entity.type
_entity.pdbx_description
1 polymer ?
#
loop_
_entity_poly.entity_id
_entity_poly.type
_entity_poly.pdbx_seq_one_letter_code
_entity_poly.pdbx_strand_id
1 'polypeptide(L)'
;MSGDEQPPPAQNSSDRVESGSSASLGERYSHAVGRFVHGVELAAATVFALLFAVGVFDLILEILDAVRSGRITDPLVVIRFIDTGLLLLIIVEVYQTVLAYVEQNDTRRVVRLVIYTGVIAMVRKAIIFRTGEYATLEDAVLAAGSYAIIILALVALLFVERVYGNDSLQLSDGESA
;
A
#
# COMPACT_ATOMS: atom_id res chain seq x y z
N MET A 1 -4.76 -8.17 81.18
CA MET A 1 -4.73 -8.94 79.92
C MET A 1 -5.50 -8.12 78.92
N SER A 2 -4.77 -7.34 78.13
CA SER A 2 -5.29 -6.48 77.07
C SER A 2 -5.54 -7.35 75.83
N GLY A 3 -6.75 -7.29 75.28
CA GLY A 3 -7.07 -7.85 73.96
C GLY A 3 -7.38 -6.69 73.04
N ASP A 4 -6.44 -6.40 72.14
CA ASP A 4 -6.56 -5.34 71.13
C ASP A 4 -7.55 -5.79 70.04
N GLU A 5 -8.72 -5.15 69.98
CA GLU A 5 -9.59 -5.20 68.80
C GLU A 5 -9.04 -4.22 67.76
N GLN A 6 -8.40 -4.77 66.74
CA GLN A 6 -7.88 -4.04 65.59
C GLN A 6 -9.02 -3.83 64.58
N PRO A 7 -9.43 -2.58 64.25
CA PRO A 7 -10.43 -2.37 63.22
C PRO A 7 -9.85 -2.75 61.84
N PRO A 8 -10.67 -3.27 60.91
CA PRO A 8 -10.20 -3.63 59.58
C PRO A 8 -9.69 -2.38 58.84
N PRO A 9 -8.65 -2.51 57.98
CA PRO A 9 -8.14 -1.38 57.23
C PRO A 9 -9.24 -0.87 56.30
N ALA A 10 -9.53 0.43 56.39
CA ALA A 10 -10.38 1.12 55.44
C ALA A 10 -9.80 0.93 54.03
N GLN A 11 -10.52 0.18 53.19
CA GLN A 11 -10.18 0.05 51.78
C GLN A 11 -10.24 1.44 51.16
N ASN A 12 -9.08 1.90 50.67
CA ASN A 12 -8.90 3.15 49.96
C ASN A 12 -9.84 3.16 48.74
N SER A 13 -10.96 3.85 48.86
CA SER A 13 -12.02 3.95 47.84
C SER A 13 -11.69 4.98 46.75
N SER A 14 -10.49 5.55 46.78
CA SER A 14 -10.01 6.58 45.86
C SER A 14 -9.40 6.04 44.56
N ASP A 15 -9.15 4.73 44.43
CA ASP A 15 -8.47 4.15 43.25
C ASP A 15 -9.44 3.60 42.18
N ARG A 16 -10.75 3.53 42.48
CA ARG A 16 -11.75 2.90 41.58
C ARG A 16 -12.43 3.87 40.61
N VAL A 17 -12.29 5.18 40.82
CA VAL A 17 -13.04 6.19 40.04
C VAL A 17 -12.28 6.65 38.79
N GLU A 18 -10.94 6.60 38.78
CA GLU A 18 -10.14 7.11 37.65
C GLU A 18 -9.98 6.09 36.49
N SER A 19 -10.11 4.79 36.75
CA SER A 19 -9.93 3.75 35.73
C SER A 19 -11.15 3.50 34.83
N GLY A 20 -12.37 3.92 35.25
CA GLY A 20 -13.61 3.72 34.50
C GLY A 20 -13.92 4.79 33.44
N SER A 21 -13.51 6.03 33.68
CA SER A 21 -13.74 7.14 32.74
C SER A 21 -12.82 7.08 31.52
N SER A 22 -11.55 6.71 31.74
CA SER A 22 -10.50 6.57 30.72
C SER A 22 -10.78 5.41 29.75
N ALA A 23 -11.25 4.27 30.25
CA ALA A 23 -11.69 3.15 29.42
C ALA A 23 -12.88 3.54 28.49
N SER A 24 -13.86 4.28 29.01
CA SER A 24 -15.06 4.66 28.24
C SER A 24 -14.79 5.67 27.11
N LEU A 25 -13.80 6.56 27.29
CA LEU A 25 -13.41 7.55 26.29
C LEU A 25 -12.56 6.90 25.18
N GLY A 26 -11.67 5.98 25.54
CA GLY A 26 -10.89 5.19 24.58
C GLY A 26 -11.78 4.34 23.68
N GLU A 27 -12.83 3.72 24.22
CA GLU A 27 -13.74 2.86 23.48
C GLU A 27 -14.67 3.66 22.53
N ARG A 28 -15.10 4.86 22.92
CA ARG A 28 -15.83 5.76 22.02
C ARG A 28 -14.94 6.29 20.89
N TYR A 29 -13.68 6.58 21.18
CA TYR A 29 -12.71 7.05 20.20
C TYR A 29 -12.39 5.97 19.17
N SER A 30 -12.13 4.72 19.60
CA SER A 30 -11.85 3.61 18.69
C SER A 30 -13.03 3.31 17.75
N HIS A 31 -14.27 3.37 18.26
CA HIS A 31 -15.47 3.22 17.42
C HIS A 31 -15.65 4.35 16.39
N ALA A 32 -15.33 5.59 16.75
CA ALA A 32 -15.40 6.72 15.82
C ALA A 32 -14.33 6.61 14.71
N VAL A 33 -13.10 6.24 15.09
CA VAL A 33 -11.98 6.04 14.15
C VAL A 33 -12.29 4.89 13.18
N GLY A 34 -12.77 3.74 13.67
CA GLY A 34 -13.10 2.60 12.80
C GLY A 34 -14.16 2.95 11.74
N ARG A 35 -15.18 3.71 12.11
CA ARG A 35 -16.23 4.16 11.17
C ARG A 35 -15.70 5.18 10.16
N PHE A 36 -14.80 6.05 10.58
CA PHE A 36 -14.14 7.02 9.69
C PHE A 36 -13.26 6.31 8.66
N VAL A 37 -12.41 5.38 9.10
CA VAL A 37 -11.52 4.60 8.22
C VAL A 37 -12.34 3.85 7.17
N HIS A 38 -13.41 3.15 7.57
CA HIS A 38 -14.27 2.44 6.63
C HIS A 38 -14.99 3.39 5.65
N GLY A 39 -15.37 4.59 6.09
CA GLY A 39 -15.92 5.61 5.20
C GLY A 39 -14.90 6.11 4.16
N VAL A 40 -13.65 6.31 4.57
CA VAL A 40 -12.54 6.69 3.68
C VAL A 40 -12.21 5.57 2.70
N GLU A 41 -12.20 4.32 3.16
CA GLU A 41 -12.01 3.12 2.34
C GLU A 41 -13.04 3.05 1.21
N LEU A 42 -14.32 3.19 1.55
CA LEU A 42 -15.42 3.14 0.57
C LEU A 42 -15.31 4.31 -0.43
N ALA A 43 -14.98 5.51 0.05
CA ALA A 43 -14.79 6.67 -0.82
C ALA A 43 -13.60 6.47 -1.78
N ALA A 44 -12.47 6.00 -1.27
CA ALA A 44 -11.30 5.68 -2.08
C ALA A 44 -11.63 4.61 -3.13
N ALA A 45 -12.22 3.48 -2.72
CA ALA A 45 -12.63 2.41 -3.62
C ALA A 45 -13.57 2.92 -4.72
N THR A 46 -14.51 3.79 -4.39
CA THR A 46 -15.43 4.40 -5.37
C THR A 46 -14.69 5.28 -6.37
N VAL A 47 -13.76 6.12 -5.91
CA VAL A 47 -12.96 6.98 -6.80
C VAL A 47 -12.09 6.15 -7.72
N PHE A 48 -11.36 5.16 -7.19
CA PHE A 48 -10.52 4.26 -7.98
C PHE A 48 -11.34 3.47 -9.01
N ALA A 49 -12.50 2.95 -8.61
CA ALA A 49 -13.40 2.24 -9.52
C ALA A 49 -13.92 3.15 -10.65
N LEU A 50 -14.29 4.40 -10.34
CA LEU A 50 -14.75 5.37 -11.34
C LEU A 50 -13.63 5.74 -12.31
N LEU A 51 -12.43 6.05 -11.81
CA LEU A 51 -11.27 6.38 -12.63
C LEU A 51 -10.89 5.22 -13.54
N PHE A 52 -10.90 4.00 -13.01
CA PHE A 52 -10.64 2.80 -13.78
C PHE A 52 -11.70 2.58 -14.86
N ALA A 53 -12.98 2.72 -14.52
CA ALA A 53 -14.07 2.58 -15.49
C ALA A 53 -13.98 3.59 -16.64
N VAL A 54 -13.68 4.85 -16.32
CA VAL A 54 -13.49 5.91 -17.32
C VAL A 54 -12.31 5.59 -18.23
N GLY A 55 -11.16 5.17 -17.68
CA GLY A 55 -10.00 4.85 -18.50
C GLY A 55 -10.21 3.58 -19.35
N VAL A 56 -10.93 2.57 -18.85
CA VAL A 56 -11.31 1.39 -19.65
C VAL A 56 -12.21 1.80 -20.81
N PHE A 57 -13.18 2.68 -20.54
CA PHE A 57 -14.07 3.19 -21.57
C PHE A 57 -13.31 4.00 -22.63
N ASP A 58 -12.39 4.87 -22.20
CA ASP A 58 -11.52 5.64 -23.10
C ASP A 58 -10.69 4.73 -24.00
N LEU A 59 -10.03 3.72 -23.44
CA LEU A 59 -9.26 2.72 -24.19
C LEU A 59 -10.11 1.96 -25.20
N ILE A 60 -11.34 1.57 -24.82
CA ILE A 60 -12.27 0.89 -25.74
C ILE A 60 -12.62 1.80 -26.92
N LEU A 61 -12.94 3.07 -26.67
CA LEU A 61 -13.26 4.02 -27.73
C LEU A 61 -12.04 4.24 -28.66
N GLU A 62 -10.85 4.41 -28.10
CA GLU A 62 -9.62 4.61 -28.86
C GLU A 62 -9.34 3.42 -29.80
N ILE A 63 -9.51 2.19 -29.28
CA ILE A 63 -9.36 0.96 -30.06
C ILE A 63 -10.42 0.89 -31.17
N LEU A 64 -11.69 1.15 -30.86
CA LEU A 64 -12.77 1.09 -31.85
C LEU A 64 -12.55 2.08 -33.00
N ASP A 65 -12.08 3.29 -32.69
CA ASP A 65 -11.80 4.31 -33.70
C ASP A 65 -10.59 3.93 -34.56
N ALA A 66 -9.56 3.31 -33.99
CA ALA A 66 -8.43 2.79 -34.75
C ALA A 66 -8.79 1.61 -35.67
N VAL A 67 -9.67 0.72 -35.21
CA VAL A 67 -10.20 -0.40 -36.02
C VAL A 67 -10.98 0.16 -37.21
N ARG A 68 -11.91 1.09 -36.97
CA ARG A 68 -12.73 1.70 -38.02
C ARG A 68 -11.91 2.48 -39.05
N SER A 69 -10.86 3.16 -38.60
CA SER A 69 -9.95 3.90 -39.48
C SER A 69 -8.89 3.04 -40.17
N GLY A 70 -8.83 1.73 -39.89
CA GLY A 70 -7.84 0.80 -40.45
C GLY A 70 -6.41 1.04 -39.97
N ARG A 71 -6.20 1.88 -38.95
CA ARG A 71 -4.88 2.25 -38.42
C ARG A 71 -4.36 1.29 -37.35
N ILE A 72 -5.07 0.20 -37.07
CA ILE A 72 -4.67 -0.77 -36.03
C ILE A 72 -3.32 -1.45 -36.30
N THR A 73 -2.88 -1.46 -37.56
CA THR A 73 -1.55 -1.99 -37.97
C THR A 73 -0.43 -0.96 -37.83
N ASP A 74 -0.72 0.30 -37.51
CA ASP A 74 0.30 1.32 -37.24
C ASP A 74 0.89 1.10 -35.83
N PRO A 75 2.21 0.82 -35.71
CA PRO A 75 2.86 0.64 -34.41
C PRO A 75 2.68 1.83 -33.46
N LEU A 76 2.59 3.05 -33.98
CA LEU A 76 2.42 4.25 -33.17
C LEU A 76 1.05 4.30 -32.49
N VAL A 77 0.01 3.75 -33.14
CA VAL A 77 -1.33 3.67 -32.59
C VAL A 77 -1.39 2.62 -31.46
N VAL A 78 -0.78 1.46 -31.69
CA VAL A 78 -0.73 0.38 -30.69
C VAL A 78 0.00 0.83 -29.42
N ILE A 79 1.06 1.64 -29.56
CA ILE A 79 1.81 2.15 -28.41
C ILE A 79 0.95 3.07 -27.54
N ARG A 80 0.07 3.89 -28.14
CA ARG A 80 -0.86 4.73 -27.36
C ARG A 80 -1.86 3.90 -26.55
N PHE A 81 -2.37 2.80 -27.11
CA PHE A 81 -3.22 1.87 -26.33
C PHE A 81 -2.49 1.29 -25.14
N ILE A 82 -1.21 0.96 -25.34
CA ILE A 82 -0.35 0.48 -24.28
C ILE A 82 -0.23 1.57 -23.23
N ASP A 83 0.11 2.81 -23.58
CA ASP A 83 0.22 3.93 -22.63
C ASP A 83 -1.05 4.10 -21.75
N THR A 84 -2.23 4.10 -22.37
CA THR A 84 -3.51 4.17 -21.65
C THR A 84 -3.76 2.92 -20.79
N GLY A 85 -3.50 1.72 -21.31
CA GLY A 85 -3.64 0.46 -20.57
C GLY A 85 -2.69 0.37 -19.37
N LEU A 86 -1.50 0.93 -19.48
CA LEU A 86 -0.52 0.96 -18.40
C LEU A 86 -0.92 1.92 -17.29
N LEU A 87 -1.48 3.08 -17.67
CA LEU A 87 -2.07 4.01 -16.71
C LEU A 87 -3.18 3.31 -15.90
N LEU A 88 -4.05 2.55 -16.58
CA LEU A 88 -5.06 1.73 -15.91
C LEU A 88 -4.47 0.70 -14.95
N LEU A 89 -3.41 0.01 -15.36
CA LEU A 89 -2.72 -0.93 -14.47
C LEU A 89 -2.07 -0.21 -13.28
N ILE A 90 -1.61 1.05 -13.42
CA ILE A 90 -1.10 1.85 -12.30
C ILE A 90 -2.25 2.19 -11.34
N ILE A 91 -3.44 2.54 -11.86
CA ILE A 91 -4.62 2.82 -11.03
C ILE A 91 -4.99 1.62 -10.15
N VAL A 92 -5.05 0.42 -10.73
CA VAL A 92 -5.34 -0.83 -9.97
C VAL A 92 -4.28 -1.08 -8.91
N GLU A 93 -3.02 -0.84 -9.27
CA GLU A 93 -1.89 -1.07 -8.39
C GLU A 93 -1.90 -0.13 -7.18
N VAL A 94 -2.12 1.17 -7.40
CA VAL A 94 -2.25 2.15 -6.32
C VAL A 94 -3.44 1.79 -5.41
N TYR A 95 -4.57 1.37 -5.97
CA TYR A 95 -5.72 0.90 -5.17
C TYR A 95 -5.33 -0.25 -4.22
N GLN A 96 -4.59 -1.24 -4.70
CA GLN A 96 -4.14 -2.36 -3.86
C GLN A 96 -3.22 -1.89 -2.72
N THR A 97 -2.35 -0.90 -2.97
CA THR A 97 -1.52 -0.34 -1.89
C THR A 97 -2.38 0.36 -0.83
N VAL A 98 -3.39 1.13 -1.25
CA VAL A 98 -4.29 1.83 -0.32
C VAL A 98 -5.09 0.84 0.51
N LEU A 99 -5.65 -0.20 -0.11
CA LEU A 99 -6.41 -1.23 0.60
C LEU A 99 -5.54 -1.96 1.63
N ALA A 100 -4.31 -2.31 1.26
CA ALA A 100 -3.37 -2.96 2.17
C ALA A 100 -3.06 -2.12 3.42
N TYR A 101 -2.95 -0.79 3.28
CA TYR A 101 -2.74 0.12 4.41
C TYR A 101 -3.94 0.17 5.35
N VAL A 102 -5.15 0.05 4.81
CA VAL A 102 -6.39 0.15 5.60
C VAL A 102 -6.72 -1.19 6.28
N GLU A 103 -6.45 -2.32 5.63
CA GLU A 103 -6.89 -3.64 6.09
C GLU A 103 -5.89 -4.32 7.06
N GLN A 104 -4.60 -3.95 7.03
CA GLN A 104 -3.57 -4.64 7.82
C GLN A 104 -3.18 -3.87 9.08
N ASN A 105 -3.37 -4.51 10.25
CA ASN A 105 -2.92 -4.01 11.55
C ASN A 105 -1.40 -4.17 11.79
N ASP A 106 -0.69 -4.83 10.86
CA ASP A 106 0.68 -5.31 11.05
C ASP A 106 1.61 -4.58 10.07
N THR A 107 2.26 -3.50 10.54
CA THR A 107 3.06 -2.58 9.72
C THR A 107 4.12 -3.30 8.86
N ARG A 108 4.65 -4.43 9.34
CA ARG A 108 5.66 -5.22 8.63
C ARG A 108 5.11 -5.86 7.34
N ARG A 109 3.83 -6.27 7.32
CA ARG A 109 3.17 -6.83 6.13
C ARG A 109 2.85 -5.74 5.11
N VAL A 110 2.45 -4.56 5.59
CA VAL A 110 2.19 -3.38 4.75
C VAL A 110 3.45 -2.98 3.99
N VAL A 111 4.58 -2.86 4.70
CA VAL A 111 5.88 -2.49 4.10
C VAL A 111 6.27 -3.50 3.02
N ARG A 112 6.21 -4.81 3.30
CA ARG A 112 6.54 -5.86 2.32
C ARG A 112 5.67 -5.75 1.06
N LEU A 113 4.35 -5.58 1.21
CA LEU A 113 3.43 -5.44 0.09
C LEU A 113 3.76 -4.19 -0.75
N VAL A 114 4.00 -3.05 -0.10
CA VAL A 114 4.36 -1.81 -0.79
C VAL A 114 5.66 -1.96 -1.58
N ILE A 115 6.67 -2.65 -1.04
CA ILE A 115 7.93 -2.86 -1.76
C ILE A 115 7.71 -3.78 -2.96
N TYR A 116 6.96 -4.87 -2.83
CA TYR A 116 6.63 -5.74 -3.96
C TYR A 116 5.89 -4.98 -5.06
N THR A 117 4.89 -4.19 -4.67
CA THR A 117 4.17 -3.33 -5.60
C THR A 117 5.10 -2.34 -6.28
N GLY A 118 5.98 -1.67 -5.54
CA GLY A 118 6.97 -0.74 -6.08
C GLY A 118 7.92 -1.40 -7.09
N VAL A 119 8.39 -2.63 -6.82
CA VAL A 119 9.22 -3.37 -7.78
C VAL A 119 8.45 -3.67 -9.07
N ILE A 120 7.20 -4.14 -8.97
CA ILE A 120 6.35 -4.42 -10.13
C ILE A 120 6.13 -3.16 -10.96
N ALA A 121 5.88 -2.02 -10.31
CA ALA A 121 5.73 -0.71 -10.95
C ALA A 121 6.97 -0.31 -11.77
N MET A 122 8.15 -0.47 -11.17
CA MET A 122 9.41 -0.09 -11.80
C MET A 122 9.77 -1.03 -12.95
N VAL A 123 9.53 -2.34 -12.79
CA VAL A 123 9.68 -3.31 -13.87
C VAL A 123 8.76 -2.94 -15.03
N ARG A 124 7.52 -2.55 -14.75
CA ARG A 124 6.60 -2.05 -15.79
C ARG A 124 7.23 -0.86 -16.50
N LYS A 125 7.68 0.18 -15.78
CA LYS A 125 8.31 1.36 -16.39
C LYS A 125 9.51 1.02 -17.30
N ALA A 126 10.28 -0.01 -16.95
CA ALA A 126 11.38 -0.49 -17.76
C ALA A 126 10.93 -1.22 -19.05
N ILE A 127 9.84 -1.99 -19.01
CA ILE A 127 9.31 -2.72 -20.19
C ILE A 127 8.89 -1.76 -21.31
N ILE A 128 8.37 -0.58 -20.95
CA ILE A 128 7.81 0.40 -21.91
C ILE A 128 8.83 1.47 -22.25
N PHE A 129 10.02 1.37 -21.67
CA PHE A 129 11.09 2.32 -21.89
C PHE A 129 11.41 2.41 -23.39
N ARG A 130 11.24 3.61 -23.94
CA ARG A 130 11.54 3.93 -25.33
C ARG A 130 12.38 5.20 -25.40
N THR A 131 13.50 5.13 -26.11
CA THR A 131 14.42 6.27 -26.27
C THR A 131 13.81 7.44 -27.03
N GLY A 132 12.86 7.18 -27.93
CA GLY A 132 12.18 8.21 -28.73
C GLY A 132 11.23 9.15 -27.96
N GLU A 133 10.93 8.85 -26.68
CA GLU A 133 10.16 9.76 -25.80
C GLU A 133 11.02 10.85 -25.15
N TYR A 134 12.34 10.76 -25.30
CA TYR A 134 13.29 11.69 -24.70
C TYR A 134 13.81 12.67 -25.76
N ALA A 135 14.04 13.92 -25.35
CA ALA A 135 14.51 14.97 -26.25
C ALA A 135 15.89 14.66 -26.84
N THR A 136 16.76 14.01 -26.05
CA THR A 136 18.08 13.57 -26.48
C THR A 136 18.37 12.13 -26.06
N LEU A 137 19.35 11.51 -26.72
CA LEU A 137 19.83 10.18 -26.34
C LEU A 137 20.50 10.19 -24.96
N GLU A 138 21.12 11.31 -24.57
CA GLU A 138 21.70 11.50 -23.25
C GLU A 138 20.63 11.46 -22.15
N ASP A 139 19.51 12.16 -22.33
CA ASP A 139 18.36 12.11 -21.40
C ASP A 139 17.82 10.69 -21.25
N ALA A 140 17.73 9.94 -22.35
CA ALA A 140 17.29 8.56 -22.32
C ALA A 140 18.24 7.66 -21.53
N VAL A 141 19.56 7.80 -21.72
CA VAL A 141 20.56 7.00 -20.98
C VAL A 141 20.55 7.35 -19.50
N LEU A 142 20.42 8.64 -19.15
CA LEU A 142 20.29 9.08 -17.75
C LEU A 142 19.01 8.54 -17.10
N ALA A 143 17.89 8.57 -17.81
CA ALA A 143 16.63 7.99 -17.32
C ALA A 143 16.73 6.48 -17.11
N ALA A 144 17.29 5.75 -18.09
CA ALA A 144 17.51 4.30 -17.98
C ALA A 144 18.44 3.95 -16.81
N GLY A 145 19.54 4.68 -16.63
CA GLY A 145 20.44 4.53 -15.50
C GLY A 145 19.74 4.79 -14.16
N SER A 146 18.90 5.82 -14.09
CA SER A 146 18.10 6.13 -12.90
C SER A 146 17.12 5.01 -12.56
N TYR A 147 16.40 4.48 -13.56
CA TYR A 147 15.50 3.34 -13.36
C TYR A 147 16.26 2.08 -12.90
N ALA A 148 17.44 1.81 -13.47
CA ALA A 148 18.29 0.70 -13.02
C ALA A 148 18.71 0.85 -11.55
N ILE A 149 19.13 2.05 -11.13
CA ILE A 149 19.51 2.34 -9.75
C ILE A 149 18.31 2.15 -8.80
N ILE A 150 17.13 2.67 -9.16
CA ILE A 150 15.93 2.52 -8.34
C ILE A 150 15.54 1.05 -8.20
N ILE A 151 15.54 0.28 -9.29
CA ILE A 151 15.23 -1.15 -9.27
C ILE A 151 16.22 -1.90 -8.37
N LEU A 152 17.53 -1.63 -8.51
CA LEU A 152 18.55 -2.24 -7.66
C LEU A 152 18.37 -1.88 -6.18
N ALA A 153 18.02 -0.64 -5.87
CA ALA A 153 17.75 -0.21 -4.50
C ALA A 153 16.53 -0.93 -3.90
N LEU A 154 15.44 -1.07 -4.66
CA LEU A 154 14.25 -1.80 -4.23
C LEU A 154 14.52 -3.30 -4.04
N VAL A 155 15.27 -3.92 -4.96
CA VAL A 155 15.68 -5.33 -4.85
C VAL A 155 16.60 -5.53 -3.64
N ALA A 156 17.55 -4.62 -3.40
CA ALA A 156 18.41 -4.67 -2.22
C ALA A 156 17.59 -4.56 -0.93
N LEU A 157 16.59 -3.68 -0.89
CA LEU A 157 15.72 -3.52 0.26
C LEU A 157 14.85 -4.77 0.50
N LEU A 158 14.31 -5.40 -0.55
CA LEU A 158 13.66 -6.72 -0.45
C LEU A 158 14.62 -7.80 0.04
N PHE A 159 15.86 -7.78 -0.42
CA PHE A 159 16.87 -8.76 0.00
C PHE A 159 17.16 -8.64 1.50
N VAL A 160 17.35 -7.42 2.00
CA VAL A 160 17.53 -7.13 3.43
C VAL A 160 16.30 -7.59 4.23
N GLU A 161 15.09 -7.22 3.78
CA GLU A 161 13.85 -7.62 4.45
C GLU A 161 13.68 -9.13 4.52
N ARG A 162 14.05 -9.85 3.46
CA ARG A 162 13.99 -11.32 3.40
C ARG A 162 15.03 -11.99 4.31
N VAL A 163 16.25 -11.46 4.38
CA VAL A 163 17.33 -12.02 5.20
C VAL A 163 17.01 -11.84 6.70
N TYR A 164 16.74 -10.61 7.13
CA TYR A 164 16.49 -10.32 8.55
C TYR A 164 15.08 -10.68 9.02
N GLY A 165 14.11 -10.80 8.11
CA GLY A 165 12.76 -11.25 8.42
C GLY A 165 12.70 -12.72 8.87
N ASN A 166 13.66 -13.55 8.45
CA ASN A 166 13.71 -14.98 8.75
C ASN A 166 14.34 -15.32 10.10
N ASP A 167 15.28 -14.49 10.59
CA ASP A 167 15.98 -14.73 11.87
C ASP A 167 15.08 -14.50 13.10
N SER A 168 14.11 -13.60 13.00
CA SER A 168 13.19 -13.32 14.12
C SER A 168 12.22 -14.46 14.46
N LEU A 169 12.03 -15.44 13.56
CA LEU A 169 11.21 -16.63 13.82
C LEU A 169 12.00 -17.77 14.49
N GLN A 170 13.32 -17.86 14.28
CA GLN A 170 14.14 -18.92 14.90
C GLN A 170 14.45 -18.68 16.39
N LEU A 171 14.44 -17.42 16.84
CA LEU A 171 14.69 -17.11 18.25
C LEU A 171 13.50 -17.40 19.17
N SER A 172 12.27 -17.47 18.64
CA SER A 172 11.07 -17.79 19.45
C SER A 172 10.94 -19.28 19.76
N ASP A 173 11.53 -20.16 18.96
CA ASP A 173 11.48 -21.62 19.17
C ASP A 173 12.59 -22.12 20.11
N GLY A 174 13.56 -21.28 20.45
CA GLY A 174 14.72 -21.63 21.29
C GLY A 174 14.56 -21.40 22.80
N GLU A 175 13.51 -20.69 23.24
CA GLU A 175 13.29 -20.34 24.66
C GLU A 175 12.37 -21.33 25.41
N SER A 176 11.93 -22.41 24.74
CA SER A 176 11.04 -23.44 25.32
C SER A 176 11.73 -24.78 25.61
N ALA A 177 13.06 -24.82 25.71
CA ALA A 177 13.83 -26.03 26.02
C ALA A 177 14.55 -25.93 27.37
#